data_AF-A0A0P6G639-F1
#
_entry.id   AF-A0A0P6G639-F1
#
_cell.length_a   1.000
_cell.length_b   1.000
_cell.length_c   1.000
_cell.angle_alpha   90.00
_cell.angle_beta   90.00
_cell.angle_gamma   90.00
#
_symmetry.space_group_name_H-M   'P 1'
#
loop_
_entity.id
_entity.type
_entity.pdbx_description
1 polymer ?
#
loop_
_entity_poly.entity_id
_entity_poly.type
_entity_poly.pdbx_seq_one_letter_code
_entity_poly.pdbx_strand_id
1 'polypeptide(L)'
;MAATFTRTSFNPNKKPSDPERWICIYPAYIDSNKTRVAGRRVPKSRAVERPTCTEISDVLQAANFKVGIEPKFYSRESSKEEEMRGRVRVQLKNEDGSPVNPTFPTSKMNSMNLERG
;
A
#
# COMPACT_ATOMS: atom_id res chain seq x y z
N MET A 1 16.35 3.42 8.74
CA MET A 1 15.72 4.75 8.76
C MET A 1 14.70 4.83 7.64
N ALA A 2 13.43 5.09 7.95
CA ALA A 2 12.42 5.33 6.92
C ALA A 2 12.63 6.73 6.33
N ALA A 3 12.74 6.84 5.01
CA ALA A 3 12.94 8.12 4.35
C ALA A 3 11.72 9.03 4.55
N THR A 4 11.93 10.21 5.12
CA THR A 4 10.93 11.27 5.26
C THR A 4 10.85 12.03 3.93
N PHE A 5 9.87 11.69 3.10
CA PHE A 5 9.71 12.35 1.80
C PHE A 5 8.91 13.65 1.94
N THR A 6 9.52 14.80 1.60
CA THR A 6 8.82 16.09 1.47
C THR A 6 8.00 16.07 0.18
N ARG A 7 6.71 15.78 0.31
CA ARG A 7 5.85 15.56 -0.84
C ARG A 7 5.36 16.88 -1.44
N THR A 8 5.47 17.01 -2.76
CA THR A 8 4.84 18.11 -3.51
C THR A 8 3.56 17.62 -4.21
N SER A 9 2.72 18.53 -4.69
CA SER A 9 1.46 18.19 -5.36
C SER A 9 1.65 17.22 -6.54
N PHE A 10 0.61 16.46 -6.87
CA PHE A 10 0.65 15.54 -8.02
C PHE A 10 0.95 16.32 -9.30
N ASN A 11 1.87 15.80 -10.11
CA ASN A 11 2.23 16.35 -11.41
C ASN A 11 2.45 15.19 -12.39
N PRO A 12 1.82 15.19 -13.58
CA PRO A 12 1.93 14.11 -14.56
C PRO A 12 3.37 13.90 -15.07
N ASN A 13 4.23 14.91 -14.99
CA ASN A 13 5.64 14.85 -15.39
C ASN A 13 6.55 14.19 -14.35
N LYS A 14 6.02 13.83 -13.16
CA LYS A 14 6.77 13.10 -12.15
C LYS A 14 7.05 11.67 -12.60
N LYS A 15 8.27 11.22 -12.31
CA LYS A 15 8.78 9.89 -12.66
C LYS A 15 8.06 8.82 -11.83
N PRO A 16 7.93 7.58 -12.33
CA PRO A 16 7.30 6.50 -11.57
C PRO A 16 8.01 6.16 -10.25
N SER A 17 9.31 6.47 -10.15
CA SER A 17 10.10 6.35 -8.93
C SER A 17 9.82 7.42 -7.89
N ASP A 18 9.17 8.52 -8.27
CA ASP A 18 8.84 9.60 -7.33
C ASP A 18 7.73 9.13 -6.36
N PRO A 19 7.85 9.39 -5.05
CA PRO A 19 6.89 8.94 -4.04
C PRO A 19 5.44 9.37 -4.30
N GLU A 20 5.20 10.43 -5.08
CA GLU A 20 3.87 10.88 -5.51
C GLU A 20 3.19 9.94 -6.50
N ARG A 21 3.96 9.18 -7.28
CA ARG A 21 3.46 8.21 -8.25
C ARG A 21 3.27 6.82 -7.67
N TRP A 22 3.78 6.58 -6.47
CA TRP A 22 3.62 5.32 -5.75
C TRP A 22 2.14 5.02 -5.48
N ILE A 23 1.82 3.77 -5.18
CA ILE A 23 0.44 3.40 -4.82
C ILE A 23 0.17 3.68 -3.35
N CYS A 24 -1.10 3.82 -2.97
CA CYS A 24 -1.52 3.92 -1.57
C CYS A 24 -2.10 2.59 -1.09
N ILE A 25 -1.65 2.14 0.07
CA ILE A 25 -2.25 1.04 0.81
C ILE A 25 -2.62 1.57 2.20
N TYR A 26 -3.88 1.42 2.56
CA TYR A 26 -4.35 1.65 3.93
C TYR A 26 -4.59 0.30 4.61
N PRO A 27 -4.36 0.17 5.93
CA PRO A 27 -4.58 -1.10 6.62
C PRO A 27 -6.01 -1.64 6.46
N ALA A 28 -7.00 -0.75 6.45
CA ALA A 28 -8.41 -1.08 6.22
C ALA A 28 -8.68 -1.85 4.91
N TYR A 29 -7.78 -1.82 3.92
CA TYR A 29 -7.94 -2.54 2.66
C TYR A 29 -7.81 -4.05 2.82
N ILE A 30 -7.00 -4.49 3.78
CA ILE A 30 -6.69 -5.90 4.04
C ILE A 30 -7.19 -6.38 5.41
N ASP A 31 -7.87 -5.52 6.17
CA ASP A 31 -8.46 -5.85 7.47
C ASP A 31 -9.70 -6.76 7.32
N SER A 32 -9.67 -7.95 7.94
CA SER A 32 -10.76 -8.93 7.96
C SER A 32 -11.99 -8.47 8.74
N ASN A 33 -11.81 -7.56 9.70
CA ASN A 33 -12.86 -7.02 10.55
C ASN A 33 -13.66 -5.91 9.84
N LYS A 34 -13.10 -5.30 8.80
CA LYS A 34 -13.80 -4.28 7.99
C LYS A 34 -14.65 -4.95 6.91
N THR A 35 -15.84 -4.43 6.66
CA THR A 35 -16.66 -4.82 5.50
C THR A 35 -16.14 -4.18 4.22
N ARG A 36 -16.66 -4.61 3.05
CA ARG A 36 -16.33 -3.97 1.77
C ARG A 36 -16.72 -2.49 1.74
N VAL A 37 -17.85 -2.14 2.35
CA VAL A 37 -18.32 -0.75 2.47
C VAL A 37 -17.38 0.06 3.36
N ALA A 38 -16.95 -0.52 4.48
CA ALA A 38 -16.01 0.09 5.42
C ALA A 38 -14.57 0.20 4.91
N GLY A 39 -14.24 -0.37 3.75
CA GLY A 39 -12.95 -0.15 3.08
C GLY A 39 -12.20 -1.40 2.65
N ARG A 40 -12.62 -2.59 3.08
CA ARG A 40 -11.94 -3.85 2.71
C ARG A 40 -11.99 -4.07 1.21
N ARG A 41 -10.82 -4.28 0.60
CA ARG A 41 -10.67 -4.47 -0.85
C ARG A 41 -10.46 -5.93 -1.24
N VAL A 42 -9.98 -6.76 -0.32
CA VAL A 42 -9.72 -8.19 -0.54
C VAL A 42 -10.87 -9.10 -0.05
N PRO A 43 -10.97 -10.34 -0.57
CA PRO A 43 -11.84 -11.36 0.00
C PRO A 43 -11.47 -11.63 1.47
N LYS A 44 -12.46 -11.96 2.31
CA LYS A 44 -12.23 -12.20 3.74
C LYS A 44 -11.24 -13.34 4.00
N SER A 45 -11.19 -14.35 3.12
CA SER A 45 -10.24 -15.46 3.19
C SER A 45 -8.77 -15.06 2.96
N ARG A 46 -8.52 -13.89 2.38
CA ARG A 46 -7.17 -13.34 2.15
C ARG A 46 -6.91 -12.08 2.98
N ALA A 47 -7.84 -11.73 3.86
CA ALA A 47 -7.73 -10.60 4.77
C ALA A 47 -7.05 -11.06 6.06
N VAL A 48 -6.42 -10.13 6.76
CA VAL A 48 -5.73 -10.36 8.03
C VAL A 48 -6.41 -9.55 9.14
N GLU A 49 -6.30 -10.02 10.37
CA GLU A 49 -6.93 -9.37 11.51
C GLU A 49 -6.13 -8.14 11.96
N ARG A 50 -6.81 -6.98 12.06
CA ARG A 50 -6.26 -5.71 12.59
C ARG A 50 -4.82 -5.38 12.15
N PRO A 51 -4.55 -5.31 10.84
CA PRO A 51 -3.22 -5.01 10.32
C PRO A 51 -2.78 -3.59 10.70
N THR A 52 -1.48 -3.41 10.95
CA THR A 52 -0.86 -2.09 11.18
C THR A 52 -0.07 -1.62 9.96
N CYS A 53 0.18 -0.31 9.86
CA CYS A 53 1.01 0.22 8.77
C CYS A 53 2.46 -0.29 8.82
N THR A 54 2.97 -0.55 10.02
CA THR A 54 4.32 -1.04 10.25
C THR A 54 4.47 -2.46 9.69
N GLU A 55 3.57 -3.38 10.06
CA GLU A 55 3.60 -4.77 9.55
C GLU A 55 3.50 -4.82 8.02
N ILE A 56 2.60 -4.00 7.45
CA ILE A 56 2.47 -3.90 5.98
C ILE A 56 3.77 -3.41 5.35
N SER A 57 4.43 -2.42 5.96
CA SER A 57 5.71 -1.90 5.49
C SER A 57 6.80 -2.96 5.57
N ASP A 58 6.89 -3.70 6.68
CA ASP A 58 7.94 -4.69 6.91
C ASP A 58 7.84 -5.84 5.91
N VAL A 59 6.64 -6.35 5.64
CA VAL A 59 6.41 -7.41 4.64
C VAL A 59 6.78 -6.92 3.24
N LEU A 60 6.43 -5.68 2.89
CA LEU A 60 6.75 -5.11 1.58
C LEU A 60 8.26 -4.85 1.41
N GLN A 61 8.93 -4.41 2.47
CA GLN A 61 10.39 -4.26 2.48
C GLN A 61 11.09 -5.61 2.36
N ALA A 62 10.60 -6.64 3.06
CA ALA A 62 11.10 -8.01 2.93
C ALA A 62 10.89 -8.58 1.51
N ALA A 63 9.81 -8.17 0.83
CA ALA A 63 9.56 -8.45 -0.59
C ALA A 63 10.33 -7.52 -1.55
N ASN A 64 11.30 -6.76 -1.03
CA ASN A 64 12.24 -5.92 -1.78
C ASN A 64 11.60 -4.70 -2.49
N PHE A 65 10.46 -4.22 -2.00
CA PHE A 65 9.84 -2.98 -2.48
C PHE A 65 10.36 -1.75 -1.73
N LYS A 66 10.37 -0.59 -2.42
CA LYS A 66 10.55 0.70 -1.75
C LYS A 66 9.24 1.16 -1.15
N VAL A 67 9.28 1.48 0.14
CA VAL A 67 8.10 1.80 0.95
C VAL A 67 8.31 3.12 1.70
N GLY A 68 7.23 3.90 1.85
CA GLY A 68 7.18 5.06 2.72
C GLY A 68 5.88 5.07 3.53
N ILE A 69 5.93 5.50 4.79
CA ILE A 69 4.76 5.62 5.67
C ILE A 69 4.41 7.10 5.83
N GLU A 70 3.14 7.44 5.64
CA GLU A 70 2.61 8.79 5.86
C GLU A 70 1.59 8.78 7.01
N PRO A 71 1.60 9.77 7.92
CA PRO A 71 0.68 9.84 9.07
C PRO A 71 -0.71 10.35 8.66
N LYS A 72 -1.38 9.63 7.76
CA LYS A 72 -2.70 9.96 7.18
C LYS A 72 -3.75 8.93 7.58
N PHE A 73 -4.94 9.39 7.93
CA PHE A 73 -6.10 8.52 8.14
C PHE A 73 -6.77 8.15 6.81
N TYR A 74 -7.38 6.97 6.77
CA TYR A 74 -8.26 6.58 5.70
C TYR A 74 -9.61 7.30 5.84
N SER A 75 -10.17 7.83 4.76
CA SER A 75 -11.39 8.66 4.83
C SER A 75 -12.62 7.93 5.38
N ARG A 76 -12.67 6.59 5.31
CA ARG A 76 -13.77 5.79 5.88
C ARG A 76 -13.39 5.12 7.20
N GLU A 77 -12.21 5.42 7.75
CA GLU A 77 -11.85 4.96 9.07
C GLU A 77 -12.57 5.80 10.11
N SER A 78 -13.37 5.14 10.95
CA SER A 78 -14.14 5.76 12.02
C SER A 78 -13.32 5.87 13.30
N SER A 79 -12.37 4.96 13.51
CA SER A 79 -11.48 5.00 14.66
C SER A 79 -10.42 6.09 14.49
N LYS A 80 -10.19 6.89 15.53
CA LYS A 80 -9.10 7.87 15.58
C LYS A 80 -7.91 7.38 16.41
N GLU A 81 -7.86 6.07 16.68
CA GLU A 81 -6.72 5.44 17.35
C GLU A 81 -5.46 5.59 16.52
N GLU A 82 -4.32 5.81 17.19
CA GLU A 82 -3.03 6.00 16.53
C GLU A 82 -2.61 4.75 15.74
N GLU A 83 -3.01 3.55 16.19
CA GLU A 83 -2.76 2.27 15.52
C GLU A 83 -3.41 2.19 14.13
N MET A 84 -4.55 2.87 13.95
CA MET A 84 -5.28 2.93 12.68
C MET A 84 -4.79 4.07 11.78
N ARG A 85 -3.88 4.90 12.30
CA ARG A 85 -3.28 6.00 11.56
C ARG A 85 -2.17 5.47 10.68
N GLY A 86 -2.27 5.76 9.40
CA GLY A 86 -1.16 5.66 8.49
C GLY A 86 -1.57 5.24 7.09
N ARG A 87 -0.70 5.60 6.14
CA ARG A 87 -0.81 5.23 4.75
C ARG A 87 0.54 4.76 4.26
N VAL A 88 0.56 3.54 3.76
CA VAL A 88 1.75 2.94 3.16
C VAL A 88 1.79 3.31 1.68
N ARG A 89 2.92 3.84 1.24
CA ARG A 89 3.22 4.18 -0.15
C ARG A 89 4.20 3.16 -0.70
N VAL A 90 3.94 2.61 -1.88
CA VAL A 90 4.78 1.55 -2.47
C VAL A 90 5.15 1.86 -3.91
N GLN A 91 6.44 1.79 -4.22
CA GLN A 91 6.91 1.87 -5.60
C GLN A 91 6.63 0.54 -6.31
N LEU A 92 5.80 0.56 -7.36
CA LEU A 92 5.58 -0.62 -8.20
C LEU A 92 6.39 -0.61 -9.49
N LYS A 93 6.81 0.57 -9.96
CA LYS A 93 7.52 0.73 -11.22
C LYS A 93 8.82 1.50 -11.04
N ASN A 94 9.86 1.07 -11.74
CA ASN A 94 11.12 1.77 -11.86
C ASN A 94 10.99 3.00 -12.79
N GLU A 95 12.04 3.81 -12.89
CA GLU A 95 12.06 5.02 -13.74
C GLU A 95 11.81 4.72 -15.22
N ASP A 96 12.26 3.57 -15.69
CA ASP A 96 12.06 3.05 -17.05
C ASP A 96 10.63 2.52 -17.29
N GLY A 97 9.78 2.49 -16.26
CA GLY A 97 8.43 1.96 -16.32
C GLY A 97 8.31 0.44 -16.14
N SER A 98 9.43 -0.28 -16.01
CA SER A 98 9.45 -1.71 -15.68
C SER A 98 8.92 -1.94 -14.25
N PRO A 99 8.29 -3.09 -13.96
CA PRO A 99 7.86 -3.40 -12.60
C PRO A 99 9.07 -3.62 -11.68
N VAL A 100 9.02 -3.09 -10.46
CA VAL A 100 10.06 -3.27 -9.43
C VAL A 100 10.25 -4.77 -9.13
N ASN A 101 9.15 -5.51 -9.10
CA ASN A 101 9.14 -6.95 -8.98
C ASN A 101 8.22 -7.52 -10.06
N PRO A 102 8.72 -8.37 -10.98
CA PRO A 102 7.93 -8.91 -12.09
C PRO A 102 6.76 -9.80 -11.61
N THR A 103 6.85 -10.37 -10.41
CA THR A 103 5.75 -11.14 -9.79
C THR A 103 4.56 -10.24 -9.44
N PHE A 104 4.78 -8.94 -9.24
CA PHE A 104 3.76 -7.97 -8.82
C PHE A 104 3.72 -6.74 -9.74
N PRO A 105 3.30 -6.89 -11.00
CA PRO A 105 3.38 -5.81 -11.99
C PRO A 105 2.31 -4.73 -11.85
N THR A 106 1.24 -5.00 -11.07
CA THR A 106 0.05 -4.13 -11.02
C THR A 106 -0.40 -3.81 -9.60
N SER A 107 -1.04 -2.65 -9.45
CA SER A 107 -1.63 -2.17 -8.19
C SER A 107 -2.98 -2.81 -7.87
N LYS A 108 -3.55 -3.55 -8.83
CA LYS A 108 -4.82 -4.27 -8.66
C LYS A 108 -4.52 -5.52 -7.85
N MET A 109 -4.96 -5.53 -6.60
CA MET A 109 -4.76 -6.66 -5.68
C MET A 109 -5.42 -7.96 -6.19
N ASN A 110 -6.44 -7.85 -7.04
CA ASN A 110 -7.11 -9.00 -7.66
C ASN A 110 -6.34 -9.62 -8.84
N SER A 111 -5.34 -8.93 -9.39
CA SER A 111 -4.52 -9.42 -10.52
C SER A 111 -3.12 -9.86 -10.11
N MET A 112 -2.88 -10.07 -8.82
CA MET A 112 -1.75 -10.88 -8.37
C MET A 112 -2.05 -12.32 -8.80
N ASN A 113 -1.51 -12.70 -9.96
CA ASN A 113 -1.62 -14.05 -10.51
C ASN A 113 -1.20 -15.05 -9.45
N LEU A 114 -2.19 -15.72 -8.89
CA LEU A 114 -2.01 -17.00 -8.24
C LEU A 114 -1.83 -17.99 -9.38
N GLU A 115 -0.57 -18.26 -9.75
CA GLU A 115 -0.29 -19.55 -10.36
C GLU A 115 -0.75 -20.60 -9.34
N ARG A 116 -1.79 -21.34 -9.73
CA ARG A 116 -2.33 -22.44 -8.96
C ARG A 116 -1.24 -23.51 -8.90
N GLY A 117 -0.69 -23.73 -7.72
CA GLY A 117 -0.16 -25.04 -7.33
C GLY A 117 -1.29 -25.81 -6.65
#